data_AF-A0A938G8B9-F1
#
_entry.id   AF-A0A938G8B9-F1
#
_cell.length_a   1.000
_cell.length_b   1.000
_cell.length_c   1.000
_cell.angle_alpha   90.00
_cell.angle_beta   90.00
_cell.angle_gamma   90.00
#
_symmetry.space_group_name_H-M   'P 1'
#
loop_
_entity.id
_entity.type
_entity.pdbx_description
1 polymer ?
#
loop_
_entity_poly.entity_id
_entity_poly.type
_entity_poly.pdbx_seq_one_letter_code
_entity_poly.pdbx_strand_id
1 'polypeptide(L)'
;MVWLPHFAFFVESFSHSVVVKGGESLACFDASGAGSGKQVVESIRKWSGSPISHLVYTHGHADHVGGSFAFAEDAASRGDTRPRVVGHEQVLARMQRYADTSDWNVLINRRQFGGIKSEMRAPMNASMGSLHDPSRFLPEGTLRPDDTFDERLDLQLGDLTAELHHARGETDDHLWAWMPAKKWLFTGDFVIWGVDAGEEVVVHRRLRDLELPQRRQPTESAALRAGVGPSAAQDDYARPRVVGASPRTTHCRQSAHRKRAG
;
A
#
# COMPACT_ATOMS: atom_id res chain seq x y z
N MET A 1 3.55 7.96 -14.57
CA MET A 1 2.46 8.93 -14.34
C MET A 1 1.35 8.67 -15.35
N VAL A 2 0.28 8.01 -14.92
CA VAL A 2 -0.90 7.74 -15.75
C VAL A 2 -1.95 8.80 -15.42
N TRP A 3 -2.33 9.61 -16.42
CA TRP A 3 -3.40 10.60 -16.30
C TRP A 3 -4.76 9.94 -16.49
N LEU A 4 -5.64 10.03 -15.50
CA LEU A 4 -7.03 9.59 -15.62
C LEU A 4 -7.95 10.82 -15.54
N PRO A 5 -8.93 10.94 -16.45
CA PRO A 5 -9.87 12.06 -16.42
C PRO A 5 -10.75 11.92 -15.18
N HIS A 6 -10.83 13.00 -14.39
CA HIS A 6 -11.48 13.14 -13.08
C HIS A 6 -10.61 12.71 -11.88
N PHE A 7 -10.35 13.70 -11.01
CA PHE A 7 -9.17 13.91 -10.14
C PHE A 7 -8.82 12.82 -9.10
N ALA A 8 -8.20 11.72 -9.55
CA ALA A 8 -7.33 10.87 -8.74
C ALA A 8 -5.95 10.81 -9.37
N PHE A 9 -4.92 11.00 -8.54
CA PHE A 9 -3.52 10.91 -8.94
C PHE A 9 -2.85 9.77 -8.18
N PHE A 10 -2.03 9.01 -8.90
CA PHE A 10 -1.24 7.92 -8.35
C PHE A 10 0.20 8.39 -8.20
N VAL A 11 0.75 8.20 -7.01
CA VAL A 11 2.19 8.27 -6.81
C VAL A 11 2.71 6.86 -6.59
N GLU A 12 3.31 6.32 -7.66
CA GLU A 12 3.86 4.97 -7.69
C GLU A 12 5.10 4.89 -6.78
N SER A 13 5.12 3.86 -5.94
CA SER A 13 6.20 3.46 -5.03
C SER A 13 5.99 1.97 -4.73
N PHE A 14 6.66 1.42 -3.71
CA PHE A 14 6.45 0.02 -3.30
C PHE A 14 4.99 -0.17 -2.88
N SER A 15 4.51 0.69 -1.97
CA SER A 15 3.10 0.91 -1.72
C SER A 15 2.71 2.30 -2.21
N HIS A 16 1.64 2.34 -2.97
CA HIS A 16 1.14 3.54 -3.64
C HIS A 16 0.49 4.51 -2.65
N SER A 17 0.64 5.80 -2.92
CA SER A 17 -0.23 6.82 -2.34
C SER A 17 -1.24 7.27 -3.39
N VAL A 18 -2.53 7.10 -3.08
CA VAL A 18 -3.63 7.50 -3.98
C VAL A 18 -4.21 8.82 -3.49
N VAL A 19 -4.13 9.85 -4.33
CA VAL A 19 -4.53 11.22 -3.96
C VAL A 19 -5.85 11.57 -4.61
N VAL A 20 -6.82 11.96 -3.80
CA VAL A 20 -8.13 12.45 -4.23
C VAL A 20 -8.24 13.93 -3.92
N LYS A 21 -8.72 14.71 -4.90
CA LYS A 21 -9.09 16.12 -4.66
C LYS A 21 -10.57 16.23 -4.32
N GLY A 22 -10.86 16.67 -3.10
CA GLY A 22 -12.20 16.96 -2.60
C GLY A 22 -12.31 18.45 -2.24
N GLY A 23 -13.11 19.19 -3.00
CA GLY A 23 -13.18 20.66 -2.94
C GLY A 23 -11.79 21.29 -3.08
N GLU A 24 -11.41 22.10 -2.10
CA GLU A 24 -10.14 22.84 -2.07
C GLU A 24 -8.97 22.06 -1.44
N SER A 25 -9.21 20.83 -0.95
CA SER A 25 -8.20 20.04 -0.24
C SER A 25 -7.93 18.69 -0.89
N LEU A 26 -6.80 18.09 -0.51
CA LEU A 26 -6.41 16.74 -0.92
C LEU A 26 -6.64 15.76 0.24
N ALA A 27 -7.06 14.55 -0.10
CA ALA A 27 -7.03 13.39 0.77
C ALA A 27 -6.12 12.34 0.15
N CYS A 28 -5.22 11.76 0.94
CA CYS A 28 -4.30 10.73 0.48
C CYS A 28 -4.64 9.40 1.15
N PHE A 29 -4.77 8.33 0.36
CA PHE A 29 -4.81 6.97 0.85
C PHE A 29 -3.39 6.43 0.86
N ASP A 30 -2.90 6.10 2.04
CA ASP A 30 -1.53 5.70 2.37
C ASP A 30 -0.46 6.76 2.11
N ALA A 31 0.67 6.62 2.82
CA ALA A 31 1.79 7.54 2.86
C ALA A 31 3.08 6.97 2.24
N SER A 32 2.99 5.75 1.69
CA SER A 32 4.15 4.95 1.29
C SER A 32 5.12 4.67 2.46
N GLY A 33 6.26 4.04 2.17
CA GLY A 33 7.27 3.69 3.13
C GLY A 33 8.10 4.91 3.56
N ALA A 34 8.82 4.74 4.67
CA ALA A 34 9.62 5.81 5.24
C ALA A 34 10.59 6.45 4.22
N GLY A 35 11.27 5.63 3.41
CA GLY A 35 12.26 6.11 2.45
C GLY A 35 11.69 6.73 1.16
N SER A 36 10.38 6.62 0.93
CA SER A 36 9.69 7.19 -0.24
C SER A 36 8.73 8.34 0.11
N GLY A 37 8.31 8.48 1.37
CA GLY A 37 7.31 9.48 1.79
C GLY A 37 7.61 10.92 1.32
N LYS A 38 8.87 11.38 1.43
CA LYS A 38 9.27 12.72 0.94
C LYS A 38 9.09 12.86 -0.57
N GLN A 39 9.51 11.86 -1.34
CA GLN A 39 9.36 11.86 -2.80
C GLN A 39 7.89 11.80 -3.22
N VAL A 40 7.04 11.13 -2.43
CA VAL A 40 5.60 11.10 -2.64
C VAL A 40 5.04 12.52 -2.52
N VAL A 41 5.31 13.20 -1.42
CA VAL A 41 4.86 14.57 -1.17
C VAL A 41 5.40 15.53 -2.23
N GLU A 42 6.69 15.47 -2.55
CA GLU A 42 7.29 16.28 -3.63
C GLU A 42 6.57 16.05 -4.97
N SER A 43 6.19 14.81 -5.27
CA SER A 43 5.46 14.47 -6.49
C SER A 43 4.03 15.04 -6.49
N ILE A 44 3.35 15.06 -5.35
CA ILE A 44 2.05 15.74 -5.18
C ILE A 44 2.21 17.24 -5.45
N ARG A 45 3.25 17.86 -4.88
CA ARG A 45 3.52 19.29 -4.99
C ARG A 45 3.91 19.78 -6.38
N LYS A 46 4.32 18.88 -7.29
CA LYS A 46 4.53 19.21 -8.71
C LYS A 46 3.24 19.61 -9.43
N TRP A 47 2.07 19.19 -8.95
CA TRP A 47 0.79 19.42 -9.65
C TRP A 47 -0.31 20.00 -8.76
N SER A 48 -0.14 20.06 -7.44
CA SER A 48 -1.12 20.70 -6.54
C SER A 48 -0.50 21.41 -5.34
N GLY A 49 -0.92 22.66 -5.14
CA GLY A 49 -0.66 23.45 -3.94
C GLY A 49 -1.74 23.36 -2.87
N SER A 50 -2.82 22.60 -3.08
CA SER A 50 -3.91 22.46 -2.10
C SER A 50 -3.42 21.79 -0.80
N PRO A 51 -3.95 22.19 0.38
CA PRO A 51 -3.62 21.55 1.64
C PRO A 51 -4.04 20.06 1.61
N ILE A 52 -3.21 19.20 2.20
CA ILE A 52 -3.58 17.80 2.42
C ILE A 52 -4.36 17.75 3.74
N SER A 53 -5.67 17.60 3.67
CA SER A 53 -6.54 17.64 4.84
C SER A 53 -6.62 16.29 5.56
N HIS A 54 -6.50 15.19 4.82
CA HIS A 54 -6.65 13.84 5.34
C HIS A 54 -5.57 12.90 4.83
N LEU A 55 -5.15 11.98 5.71
CA LEU A 55 -4.34 10.82 5.39
C LEU A 55 -5.09 9.58 5.89
N VAL A 56 -5.54 8.73 4.97
CA VAL A 56 -6.30 7.51 5.29
C VAL A 56 -5.36 6.32 5.18
N TYR A 57 -5.16 5.59 6.26
CA TYR A 57 -4.39 4.34 6.23
C TYR A 57 -5.29 3.19 5.84
N THR A 58 -4.98 2.52 4.73
CA THR A 58 -5.68 1.30 4.32
C THR A 58 -5.37 0.16 5.29
N HIS A 59 -4.16 0.12 5.83
CA HIS A 59 -3.75 -0.73 6.95
C HIS A 59 -2.41 -0.24 7.52
N GLY A 60 -2.01 -0.77 8.67
CA GLY A 60 -0.87 -0.28 9.46
C GLY A 60 0.50 -0.82 9.05
N HIS A 61 0.67 -1.38 7.84
CA HIS A 61 1.97 -1.84 7.37
C HIS A 61 2.96 -0.69 7.17
N ALA A 62 4.25 -0.97 7.40
CA ALA A 62 5.30 0.05 7.46
C ALA A 62 5.55 0.77 6.13
N ASP A 63 5.31 0.08 5.03
CA ASP A 63 5.34 0.58 3.66
C ASP A 63 4.07 1.34 3.27
N HIS A 64 3.01 1.32 4.09
CA HIS A 64 1.81 2.15 3.91
C HIS A 64 1.81 3.38 4.81
N VAL A 65 2.24 3.25 6.07
CA VAL A 65 2.19 4.34 7.06
C VAL A 65 3.52 5.06 7.24
N GLY A 66 4.64 4.41 6.92
CA GLY A 66 5.98 4.83 7.36
C GLY A 66 6.41 6.19 6.82
N GLY A 67 5.93 6.61 5.66
CA GLY A 67 6.21 7.90 5.04
C GLY A 67 5.38 9.08 5.56
N SER A 68 4.45 8.85 6.49
CA SER A 68 3.49 9.86 6.96
C SER A 68 4.11 11.08 7.64
N PHE A 69 5.31 10.97 8.21
CA PHE A 69 6.03 12.11 8.77
C PHE A 69 6.27 13.21 7.71
N ALA A 70 6.50 12.84 6.45
CA ALA A 70 6.74 13.77 5.37
C ALA A 70 5.51 14.63 5.05
N PHE A 71 4.31 14.08 5.26
CA PHE A 71 3.06 14.81 5.07
C PHE A 71 2.84 15.86 6.16
N ALA A 72 3.24 15.57 7.40
CA ALA A 72 3.22 16.57 8.48
C ALA A 72 4.29 17.65 8.28
N GLU A 73 5.50 17.27 7.83
CA GLU A 73 6.58 18.21 7.50
C GLU A 73 6.16 19.18 6.39
N ASP A 74 5.51 18.70 5.33
CA ASP A 74 5.01 19.54 4.24
C ASP A 74 3.94 20.52 4.73
N ALA A 75 2.95 20.06 5.50
CA ALA A 75 1.94 20.94 6.07
C ALA A 75 2.58 22.04 6.94
N ALA A 76 3.50 21.68 7.83
CA ALA A 76 4.22 22.63 8.68
C ALA A 76 5.03 23.65 7.84
N SER A 77 5.72 23.20 6.79
CA SER A 77 6.53 24.06 5.92
C SER A 77 5.70 25.09 5.14
N ARG A 78 4.42 24.78 4.89
CA ARG A 78 3.48 25.61 4.14
C ARG A 78 2.59 26.47 5.05
N GLY A 79 2.67 26.29 6.37
CA GLY A 79 1.75 26.92 7.33
C GLY A 79 0.34 26.34 7.29
N ASP A 80 0.17 25.15 6.71
CA ASP A 80 -1.09 24.42 6.65
C ASP A 80 -1.33 23.64 7.96
N THR A 81 -2.58 23.28 8.22
CA THR A 81 -2.90 22.35 9.32
C THR A 81 -2.38 20.94 8.98
N ARG A 82 -1.80 20.24 9.97
CA ARG A 82 -1.39 18.84 9.80
C ARG A 82 -2.57 17.99 9.29
N PRO A 83 -2.38 17.08 8.33
CA PRO A 83 -3.44 16.19 7.87
C PRO A 83 -4.02 15.38 9.03
N ARG A 84 -5.35 15.26 9.08
CA ARG A 84 -6.05 14.38 10.02
C ARG A 84 -5.90 12.93 9.55
N VAL A 85 -5.40 12.07 10.42
CA VAL A 85 -5.08 10.67 10.08
C VAL A 85 -6.26 9.79 10.48
N VAL A 86 -6.75 8.97 9.55
CA VAL A 86 -7.90 8.08 9.77
C VAL A 86 -7.50 6.65 9.44
N GLY A 87 -7.87 5.70 10.29
CA GLY A 87 -7.61 4.28 10.04
C GLY A 87 -8.49 3.37 10.89
N HIS A 88 -8.42 2.07 10.68
CA HIS A 88 -9.09 1.11 11.57
C HIS A 88 -8.43 1.11 12.98
N GLU A 89 -9.17 0.83 14.05
CA GLU A 89 -8.65 0.88 15.43
C GLU A 89 -7.42 -0.01 15.66
N GLN A 90 -7.36 -1.16 14.99
CA GLN A 90 -6.24 -2.10 15.12
C GLN A 90 -4.94 -1.61 14.48
N VAL A 91 -4.96 -0.53 13.68
CA VAL A 91 -3.75 0.12 13.17
C VAL A 91 -2.90 0.61 14.34
N LEU A 92 -3.51 1.19 15.37
CA LEU A 92 -2.80 1.64 16.57
C LEU A 92 -2.12 0.47 17.29
N ALA A 93 -2.83 -0.64 17.44
CA ALA A 93 -2.29 -1.85 18.04
C ALA A 93 -1.10 -2.40 17.23
N ARG A 94 -1.19 -2.40 15.90
CA ARG A 94 -0.08 -2.80 15.01
C ARG A 94 1.14 -1.89 15.13
N MET A 95 0.93 -0.58 15.09
CA MET A 95 2.02 0.40 15.27
C MET A 95 2.71 0.22 16.63
N GLN A 96 1.94 -0.07 17.68
CA GLN A 96 2.51 -0.38 18.99
C GLN A 96 3.33 -1.67 18.98
N ARG A 97 2.83 -2.74 18.34
CA ARG A 97 3.62 -3.98 18.15
C ARG A 97 4.95 -3.71 17.45
N TYR A 98 4.97 -2.88 16.42
CA TYR A 98 6.21 -2.50 15.74
C TYR A 98 7.17 -1.71 16.63
N ALA A 99 6.66 -0.85 17.51
CA ALA A 99 7.50 -0.18 18.50
C ALA A 99 8.10 -1.17 19.50
N ASP A 100 7.28 -2.09 20.03
CA ASP A 100 7.70 -3.07 21.04
C ASP A 100 8.69 -4.11 20.49
N THR A 101 8.58 -4.43 19.19
CA THR A 101 9.40 -5.45 18.51
C THR A 101 10.35 -4.86 17.48
N SER A 102 10.64 -3.57 17.56
CA SER A 102 11.40 -2.82 16.54
C SER A 102 12.73 -3.48 16.18
N ASP A 103 13.55 -3.80 17.17
CA ASP A 103 14.87 -4.42 16.96
C ASP A 103 14.78 -5.76 16.21
N TRP A 104 13.77 -6.57 16.55
CA TRP A 104 13.52 -7.85 15.88
C TRP A 104 13.10 -7.66 14.43
N ASN A 105 12.16 -6.76 14.17
CA ASN A 105 11.70 -6.50 12.81
C ASN A 105 12.84 -5.96 11.93
N VAL A 106 13.68 -5.05 12.45
CA VAL A 106 14.87 -4.56 11.73
C VAL A 106 15.82 -5.71 11.39
N LEU A 107 16.10 -6.61 12.35
CA LEU A 107 16.98 -7.76 12.12
C LEU A 107 16.38 -8.78 11.13
N ILE A 108 15.08 -9.02 11.17
CA ILE A 108 14.37 -9.95 10.26
C ILE A 108 14.34 -9.37 8.85
N ASN A 109 13.95 -8.10 8.67
CA ASN A 109 13.94 -7.44 7.36
C ASN A 109 15.34 -7.41 6.74
N ARG A 110 16.39 -7.18 7.53
CA ARG A 110 17.78 -7.27 7.04
C ARG A 110 18.14 -8.66 6.54
N ARG A 111 17.57 -9.74 7.07
CA ARG A 111 17.82 -11.11 6.56
C ARG A 111 17.01 -11.40 5.32
N GLN A 112 15.72 -11.07 5.33
CA GLN A 112 14.79 -11.31 4.23
C GLN A 112 15.18 -10.54 2.96
N PHE A 113 15.62 -9.29 3.10
CA PHE A 113 15.93 -8.40 1.98
C PHE A 113 17.44 -8.07 1.85
N GLY A 114 18.28 -8.49 2.80
CA GLY A 114 19.73 -8.18 2.77
C GLY A 114 20.58 -9.02 1.83
N GLY A 115 20.02 -10.10 1.25
CA GLY A 115 20.67 -10.91 0.22
C GLY A 115 20.65 -10.29 -1.19
N ILE A 116 19.99 -9.14 -1.36
CA ILE A 116 19.86 -8.44 -2.63
C ILE A 116 21.19 -7.75 -2.96
N LYS A 117 21.66 -7.92 -4.21
CA LYS A 117 22.90 -7.28 -4.72
C LYS A 117 22.91 -5.78 -4.37
N SER A 118 24.04 -5.27 -3.93
CA SER A 118 24.22 -3.90 -3.41
C SER A 118 23.63 -2.80 -4.31
N GLU A 119 23.66 -3.00 -5.62
CA GLU A 119 23.15 -2.07 -6.63
C GLU A 119 21.62 -1.90 -6.63
N MET A 120 20.87 -2.95 -6.26
CA MET A 120 19.40 -2.90 -6.13
C MET A 120 18.95 -2.64 -4.69
N ARG A 121 19.86 -2.76 -3.73
CA ARG A 121 19.57 -2.71 -2.29
C ARG A 121 19.13 -1.32 -1.82
N ALA A 122 19.78 -0.26 -2.29
CA ALA A 122 19.43 1.11 -1.88
C ALA A 122 18.02 1.53 -2.33
N PRO A 123 17.63 1.45 -3.62
CA PRO A 123 16.30 1.86 -4.06
C PRO A 123 15.18 0.98 -3.48
N MET A 124 15.41 -0.33 -3.32
CA MET A 124 14.41 -1.25 -2.78
C MET A 124 14.22 -1.06 -1.27
N ASN A 125 15.31 -0.91 -0.51
CA ASN A 125 15.22 -0.59 0.91
C ASN A 125 14.58 0.78 1.16
N ALA A 126 14.77 1.75 0.25
CA ALA A 126 14.11 3.06 0.35
C ALA A 126 12.59 2.89 0.27
N SER A 127 12.16 2.15 -0.74
CA SER A 127 10.76 1.97 -1.09
C SER A 127 10.03 1.08 -0.07
N MET A 128 10.72 0.11 0.55
CA MET A 128 10.17 -0.81 1.56
C MET A 128 10.36 -0.33 3.01
N GLY A 129 10.70 0.96 3.21
CA GLY A 129 10.85 1.55 4.55
C GLY A 129 12.14 1.18 5.32
N SER A 130 13.07 0.46 4.70
CA SER A 130 14.32 -0.07 5.30
C SER A 130 15.53 0.89 5.23
N LEU A 131 15.35 2.14 4.74
CA LEU A 131 16.41 3.18 4.70
C LEU A 131 16.33 4.28 5.77
N HIS A 132 15.29 4.33 6.60
CA HIS A 132 15.28 5.25 7.74
C HIS A 132 16.00 4.65 8.95
N ASP A 133 16.36 5.53 9.90
CA ASP A 133 17.15 5.27 11.10
C ASP A 133 17.35 3.76 11.36
N PRO A 134 18.56 3.21 11.14
CA PRO A 134 18.80 1.77 11.26
C PRO A 134 18.53 1.22 12.67
N SER A 135 18.16 2.07 13.63
CA SER A 135 17.72 1.71 14.97
C SER A 135 16.21 1.41 15.10
N ARG A 136 15.33 1.85 14.18
CA ARG A 136 13.87 1.63 14.32
C ARG A 136 13.16 1.13 13.08
N PHE A 137 12.20 0.22 13.27
CA PHE A 137 11.39 -0.35 12.19
C PHE A 137 10.38 0.65 11.61
N LEU A 138 9.65 1.35 12.50
CA LEU A 138 8.83 2.51 12.14
C LEU A 138 9.53 3.79 12.61
N PRO A 139 9.65 4.83 11.76
CA PRO A 139 10.13 6.14 12.20
C PRO A 139 9.32 6.70 13.38
N GLU A 140 9.98 7.37 14.32
CA GLU A 140 9.30 8.00 15.47
C GLU A 140 8.30 9.08 15.03
N GLY A 141 8.55 9.75 13.89
CA GLY A 141 7.64 10.73 13.31
C GLY A 141 6.44 10.16 12.55
N THR A 142 6.31 8.84 12.43
CA THR A 142 5.15 8.23 11.77
C THR A 142 3.87 8.62 12.50
N LEU A 143 2.93 9.24 11.78
CA LEU A 143 1.70 9.76 12.35
C LEU A 143 0.79 8.60 12.78
N ARG A 144 0.22 8.71 13.99
CA ARG A 144 -0.81 7.80 14.48
C ARG A 144 -2.20 8.26 13.99
N PRO A 145 -3.16 7.34 13.78
CA PRO A 145 -4.56 7.70 13.57
C PRO A 145 -5.06 8.67 14.65
N ASP A 146 -5.61 9.78 14.20
CA ASP A 146 -6.36 10.75 15.01
C ASP A 146 -7.77 10.22 15.26
N ASP A 147 -8.34 9.56 14.26
CA ASP A 147 -9.65 8.94 14.31
C ASP A 147 -9.59 7.49 13.91
N THR A 148 -10.36 6.69 14.64
CA THR A 148 -10.47 5.26 14.42
C THR A 148 -11.92 4.82 14.34
N PHE A 149 -12.12 3.67 13.73
CA PHE A 149 -13.42 3.00 13.63
C PHE A 149 -13.22 1.48 13.67
N ASP A 150 -14.30 0.75 13.96
CA ASP A 150 -14.32 -0.72 14.08
C ASP A 150 -14.81 -1.40 12.78
N GLU A 151 -16.03 -1.14 12.32
CA GLU A 151 -16.63 -1.84 11.19
C GLU A 151 -16.74 -0.92 9.96
N ARG A 152 -17.22 0.30 10.15
CA ARG A 152 -17.46 1.26 9.07
C ARG A 152 -17.32 2.71 9.52
N LEU A 153 -16.82 3.55 8.62
CA LEU A 153 -16.85 5.01 8.76
C LEU A 153 -17.18 5.67 7.43
N ASP A 154 -18.21 6.52 7.39
CA ASP A 154 -18.46 7.39 6.25
C ASP A 154 -17.68 8.70 6.45
N LEU A 155 -16.56 8.83 5.74
CA LEU A 155 -15.61 9.95 5.88
C LEU A 155 -15.89 11.03 4.84
N GLN A 156 -16.07 12.28 5.30
CA GLN A 156 -16.21 13.44 4.42
C GLN A 156 -14.85 14.01 4.03
N LEU A 157 -14.59 14.07 2.72
CA LEU A 157 -13.35 14.56 2.10
C LEU A 157 -13.69 15.76 1.20
N GLY A 158 -13.86 16.94 1.80
CA GLY A 158 -14.34 18.13 1.09
C GLY A 158 -15.77 17.94 0.58
N ASP A 159 -15.95 17.97 -0.74
CA ASP A 159 -17.25 17.72 -1.41
C ASP A 159 -17.49 16.23 -1.75
N LEU A 160 -16.56 15.34 -1.42
CA LEU A 160 -16.66 13.89 -1.64
C LEU A 160 -16.89 13.13 -0.34
N THR A 161 -17.56 11.98 -0.42
CA THR A 161 -17.70 11.04 0.69
C THR A 161 -17.02 9.72 0.34
N ALA A 162 -16.20 9.20 1.24
CA ALA A 162 -15.59 7.88 1.17
C ALA A 162 -16.18 6.99 2.26
N GLU A 163 -16.79 5.87 1.87
CA GLU A 163 -17.28 4.83 2.77
C GLU A 163 -16.11 3.89 3.08
N LEU A 164 -15.56 3.96 4.29
CA LEU A 164 -14.49 3.08 4.78
C LEU A 164 -15.10 1.85 5.43
N HIS A 165 -14.62 0.68 5.06
CA HIS A 165 -15.13 -0.60 5.54
C HIS A 165 -13.98 -1.47 6.02
N HIS A 166 -14.07 -1.94 7.26
CA HIS A 166 -13.13 -2.91 7.77
C HIS A 166 -13.38 -4.29 7.13
N ALA A 167 -12.27 -4.96 6.81
CA ALA A 167 -12.25 -6.39 6.54
C ALA A 167 -10.86 -6.92 6.91
N ARG A 168 -10.73 -8.21 7.18
CA ARG A 168 -9.42 -8.83 7.42
C ARG A 168 -8.82 -9.27 6.09
N GLY A 169 -7.62 -8.75 5.78
CA GLY A 169 -6.86 -9.03 4.55
C GLY A 169 -5.52 -9.66 4.88
N GLU A 170 -4.44 -9.13 4.30
CA GLU A 170 -3.06 -9.43 4.71
C GLU A 170 -2.86 -9.16 6.21
N THR A 171 -3.55 -8.15 6.73
CA THR A 171 -3.51 -7.76 8.14
C THR A 171 -4.89 -7.76 8.80
N ASP A 172 -4.90 -7.77 10.14
CA ASP A 172 -6.10 -7.71 10.98
C ASP A 172 -6.71 -6.30 11.10
N ASP A 173 -6.05 -5.29 10.57
CA ASP A 173 -6.41 -3.88 10.64
C ASP A 173 -6.75 -3.26 9.28
N HIS A 174 -7.01 -4.10 8.29
CA HIS A 174 -7.21 -3.66 6.91
C HIS A 174 -8.59 -3.01 6.70
N LEU A 175 -8.65 -2.04 5.79
CA LEU A 175 -9.88 -1.47 5.26
C LEU A 175 -9.88 -1.42 3.73
N TRP A 176 -11.07 -1.33 3.15
CA TRP A 176 -11.28 -0.89 1.78
C TRP A 176 -12.21 0.33 1.80
N ALA A 177 -12.08 1.21 0.81
CA ALA A 177 -12.88 2.42 0.70
C ALA A 177 -13.66 2.47 -0.61
N TRP A 178 -14.94 2.80 -0.53
CA TRP A 178 -15.80 3.06 -1.68
C TRP A 178 -16.15 4.54 -1.79
N MET A 179 -15.96 5.12 -2.97
CA MET A 179 -16.32 6.50 -3.26
C MET A 179 -17.45 6.55 -4.30
N PRO A 180 -18.72 6.64 -3.88
CA PRO A 180 -19.87 6.50 -4.78
C PRO A 180 -19.88 7.51 -5.92
N ALA A 181 -19.58 8.78 -5.61
CA ALA A 181 -19.61 9.88 -6.59
C ALA A 181 -18.62 9.68 -7.75
N LYS A 182 -17.54 8.95 -7.52
CA LYS A 182 -16.51 8.64 -8.53
C LYS A 182 -16.59 7.21 -9.07
N LYS A 183 -17.37 6.34 -8.42
CA LYS A 183 -17.37 4.89 -8.63
C LYS A 183 -15.96 4.29 -8.47
N TRP A 184 -15.22 4.73 -7.46
CA TRP A 184 -13.86 4.26 -7.18
C TRP A 184 -13.83 3.35 -5.97
N LEU A 185 -13.05 2.28 -6.08
CA LEU A 185 -12.77 1.35 -4.99
C LEU A 185 -11.27 1.38 -4.68
N PHE A 186 -10.94 1.68 -3.44
CA PHE A 186 -9.59 1.62 -2.88
C PHE A 186 -9.49 0.34 -2.06
N THR A 187 -8.59 -0.56 -2.44
CA THR A 187 -8.53 -1.90 -1.85
C THR A 187 -7.37 -2.10 -0.90
N GLY A 188 -6.45 -1.14 -0.76
CA GLY A 188 -5.13 -1.43 -0.22
C GLY A 188 -4.59 -2.73 -0.82
N ASP A 189 -4.18 -3.67 0.02
CA ASP A 189 -3.54 -4.91 -0.39
C ASP A 189 -4.49 -6.11 -0.43
N PHE A 190 -5.81 -5.89 -0.39
CA PHE A 190 -6.78 -6.94 -0.75
C PHE A 190 -6.62 -7.40 -2.21
N VAL A 191 -6.06 -6.55 -3.07
CA VAL A 191 -5.74 -6.87 -4.46
C VAL A 191 -4.37 -6.29 -4.79
N ILE A 192 -3.40 -7.16 -5.07
CA ILE A 192 -2.04 -6.81 -5.51
C ILE A 192 -1.72 -7.47 -6.86
N TRP A 193 -0.86 -6.86 -7.68
CA TRP A 193 -0.43 -7.42 -8.96
C TRP A 193 0.95 -8.09 -8.83
N GLY A 194 0.97 -9.39 -8.55
CA GLY A 194 2.19 -10.19 -8.36
C GLY A 194 1.95 -11.33 -7.37
N VAL A 195 2.71 -12.42 -7.50
CA VAL A 195 2.73 -13.48 -6.48
C VAL A 195 3.76 -13.09 -5.42
N ASP A 196 3.33 -12.91 -4.17
CA ASP A 196 4.28 -12.85 -3.07
C ASP A 196 4.91 -14.23 -2.87
N ALA A 197 6.21 -14.30 -3.13
CA ALA A 197 7.01 -15.47 -2.84
C ALA A 197 7.36 -15.47 -1.35
N GLY A 198 6.52 -16.06 -0.50
CA GLY A 198 6.96 -16.46 0.85
C GLY A 198 5.91 -16.59 1.94
N GLU A 199 4.77 -15.93 1.84
CA GLU A 199 3.67 -16.11 2.80
C GLU A 199 2.73 -17.19 2.25
N GLU A 200 2.74 -18.37 2.88
CA GLU A 200 1.77 -19.43 2.54
C GLU A 200 0.34 -18.88 2.76
N VAL A 201 -0.37 -18.70 1.64
CA VAL A 201 -1.80 -18.39 1.49
C VAL A 201 -2.18 -16.91 1.67
N VAL A 202 -1.90 -16.06 0.67
CA VAL A 202 -2.73 -14.85 0.45
C VAL A 202 -3.91 -15.23 -0.46
N VAL A 203 -5.06 -15.37 0.19
CA VAL A 203 -6.35 -15.67 -0.42
C VAL A 203 -6.65 -14.62 -1.50
N HIS A 204 -6.75 -15.05 -2.76
CA HIS A 204 -7.54 -14.35 -3.76
C HIS A 204 -9.00 -14.37 -3.29
N ARG A 205 -9.40 -13.51 -2.35
CA ARG A 205 -10.83 -13.22 -2.19
C ARG A 205 -11.20 -12.50 -3.46
N ARG A 206 -12.10 -13.09 -4.24
CA ARG A 206 -12.71 -12.34 -5.34
C ARG A 206 -13.28 -11.06 -4.72
N LEU A 207 -13.34 -9.97 -5.48
CA LEU A 207 -14.14 -8.80 -5.09
C LEU A 207 -15.59 -9.16 -4.72
N ARG A 208 -16.07 -10.37 -5.07
CA ARG A 208 -17.35 -10.96 -4.67
C ARG A 208 -17.39 -11.52 -3.23
N ASP A 209 -16.24 -11.81 -2.63
CA ASP A 209 -16.07 -12.39 -1.29
C ASP A 209 -15.72 -11.31 -0.23
N LEU A 210 -15.36 -10.10 -0.67
CA LEU A 210 -15.72 -8.91 0.07
C LEU A 210 -17.25 -8.88 0.01
N GLU A 211 -17.95 -8.90 1.15
CA GLU A 211 -19.42 -8.85 1.21
C GLU A 211 -19.95 -7.49 0.74
N LEU A 212 -19.55 -7.05 -0.45
CA LEU A 212 -20.06 -5.87 -1.13
C LEU A 212 -21.55 -6.11 -1.34
N PRO A 213 -22.43 -5.28 -0.75
CA PRO A 213 -23.86 -5.33 -1.05
C PRO A 213 -24.05 -5.38 -2.57
N GLN A 214 -24.98 -6.18 -3.10
CA GLN A 214 -25.09 -6.39 -4.55
C GLN A 214 -25.23 -5.09 -5.39
N ARG A 215 -25.67 -3.98 -4.79
CA ARG A 215 -25.72 -2.63 -5.40
C ARG A 215 -24.37 -1.89 -5.44
N ARG A 216 -23.35 -2.44 -4.81
CA ARG A 216 -22.00 -1.87 -4.59
C ARG A 216 -20.89 -2.77 -5.14
N GLN A 217 -21.24 -3.90 -5.75
CA GLN A 217 -20.29 -4.61 -6.58
C GLN A 217 -19.85 -3.64 -7.69
N PRO A 218 -18.54 -3.44 -7.89
CA PRO A 218 -18.07 -2.63 -8.99
C PRO A 218 -18.68 -3.24 -10.28
N THR A 219 -19.26 -2.37 -11.10
CA THR A 219 -19.72 -2.72 -12.46
C THR A 219 -18.54 -2.52 -13.42
N GLU A 220 -18.67 -2.89 -14.70
CA GLU A 220 -17.65 -2.66 -15.74
C GLU A 220 -17.10 -1.21 -15.78
N SER A 221 -17.78 -0.26 -15.14
CA SER A 221 -17.43 1.16 -15.08
C SER A 221 -16.62 1.61 -13.84
N ALA A 222 -16.32 0.72 -12.88
CA ALA A 222 -15.63 1.10 -11.65
C ALA A 222 -14.10 0.93 -11.77
N ALA A 223 -13.35 1.90 -11.24
CA ALA A 223 -11.89 1.87 -11.23
C ALA A 223 -11.36 1.25 -9.93
N LEU A 224 -10.47 0.26 -10.06
CA LEU A 224 -9.80 -0.39 -8.92
C LEU A 224 -8.46 0.27 -8.62
N ARG A 225 -8.25 0.63 -7.35
CA ARG A 225 -7.04 1.29 -6.87
C ARG A 225 -6.34 0.41 -5.82
N ALA A 226 -5.41 -0.42 -6.31
CA ALA A 226 -4.59 -1.32 -5.50
C ALA A 226 -3.50 -0.56 -4.72
N GLY A 227 -3.16 -1.07 -3.53
CA GLY A 227 -2.05 -0.58 -2.71
C GLY A 227 -0.69 -0.90 -3.33
N VAL A 228 -0.57 -2.04 -4.04
CA VAL A 228 0.64 -2.43 -4.78
C VAL A 228 0.30 -2.89 -6.21
N GLY A 229 1.07 -2.41 -7.20
CA GLY A 229 0.92 -2.78 -8.62
C GLY A 229 -0.02 -1.87 -9.45
N PRO A 230 -0.03 -2.02 -10.80
CA PRO A 230 -0.72 -1.08 -11.69
C PRO A 230 -2.23 -1.04 -11.44
N SER A 231 -2.86 0.14 -11.53
CA SER A 231 -4.33 0.27 -11.51
C SER A 231 -4.97 -0.33 -12.78
N ALA A 232 -6.16 -0.93 -12.67
CA ALA A 232 -6.89 -1.40 -13.84
C ALA A 232 -8.42 -1.28 -13.67
N ALA A 233 -9.15 -1.48 -14.78
CA ALA A 233 -10.59 -1.73 -14.72
C ALA A 233 -10.84 -3.10 -14.06
N GLN A 234 -11.96 -3.27 -13.35
CA GLN A 234 -12.24 -4.51 -12.61
C GLN A 234 -12.13 -5.79 -13.46
N ASP A 235 -12.54 -5.74 -14.74
CA ASP A 235 -12.48 -6.90 -15.64
C ASP A 235 -11.05 -7.37 -15.92
N ASP A 236 -10.07 -6.48 -15.84
CA ASP A 236 -8.66 -6.83 -16.03
C ASP A 236 -8.14 -7.67 -14.85
N TYR A 237 -8.72 -7.53 -13.65
CA TYR A 237 -8.40 -8.37 -12.48
C TYR A 237 -9.24 -9.64 -12.37
N ALA A 238 -10.40 -9.70 -13.05
CA ALA A 238 -11.31 -10.84 -12.98
C ALA A 238 -10.94 -12.00 -13.93
N ARG A 239 -10.00 -11.80 -14.86
CA ARG A 239 -9.58 -12.81 -15.84
C ARG A 239 -8.18 -13.34 -15.50
N PRO A 240 -8.03 -14.60 -15.04
CA PRO A 240 -6.71 -15.21 -14.94
C PRO A 240 -6.10 -15.29 -16.34
N ARG A 241 -5.03 -14.53 -16.60
CA ARG A 241 -4.15 -14.80 -17.74
C ARG A 241 -3.31 -16.01 -17.37
N VAL A 242 -3.74 -17.19 -17.82
CA VAL A 242 -2.87 -18.36 -17.86
C VAL A 242 -1.75 -18.04 -18.86
N VAL A 243 -0.61 -17.58 -18.36
CA VAL A 243 0.64 -17.63 -19.13
C VAL A 243 1.03 -19.10 -19.16
N GLY A 244 0.67 -19.78 -20.25
CA GLY A 244 1.00 -21.18 -20.46
C GLY A 244 2.51 -21.39 -20.45
N ALA A 245 3.06 -21.81 -19.32
CA ALA A 245 4.36 -22.45 -19.29
C ALA A 245 4.21 -23.85 -19.90
N SER A 246 4.56 -23.98 -21.18
CA SER A 246 4.79 -25.29 -21.80
C SER A 246 5.89 -26.03 -21.00
N PRO A 247 5.66 -27.26 -20.52
CA PRO A 247 6.66 -27.99 -19.77
C PRO A 247 7.70 -28.53 -20.77
N ARG A 248 8.80 -27.80 -20.98
CA ARG A 248 10.02 -28.40 -21.52
C ARG A 248 10.77 -29.06 -20.37
N THR A 249 10.54 -30.35 -20.19
CA THR A 249 11.40 -31.24 -19.40
C THR A 249 12.83 -31.13 -19.89
N THR A 250 13.69 -30.46 -19.11
CA THR A 250 15.14 -30.53 -19.30
C THR A 250 15.68 -31.59 -18.34
N HIS A 251 16.01 -32.77 -18.88
CA HIS A 251 16.76 -33.78 -18.17
C HIS A 251 18.17 -33.25 -17.85
N CYS A 252 18.43 -32.99 -16.58
CA CYS A 252 19.78 -32.78 -16.06
C CYS A 252 20.50 -34.13 -16.03
N ARG A 253 21.37 -34.40 -17.01
CA ARG A 253 22.33 -35.51 -16.95
C ARG A 253 23.44 -35.14 -15.95
N GLN A 254 23.44 -35.78 -14.79
CA GLN A 254 24.61 -35.81 -13.90
C GLN A 254 25.69 -36.70 -14.51
N SER A 255 26.82 -36.11 -14.90
CA SER A 255 28.05 -36.82 -15.25
C SER A 255 28.82 -37.20 -13.98
N ALA A 256 28.68 -38.46 -13.55
CA ALA A 256 29.50 -39.02 -12.48
C ALA A 256 30.86 -39.50 -13.05
N HIS A 257 31.94 -38.79 -12.69
CA HIS A 257 33.31 -39.30 -12.84
C HIS A 257 33.52 -40.49 -11.88
N ARG A 258 33.69 -41.71 -12.44
CA ARG A 258 34.30 -42.84 -11.72
C ARG A 258 35.76 -42.97 -12.13
N LYS A 259 36.66 -42.74 -11.17
CA LYS A 259 38.04 -43.22 -11.21
C LYS A 259 38.02 -44.76 -11.18
N ARG A 260 38.69 -45.41 -12.13
CA ARG A 260 39.05 -46.83 -12.04
C ARG A 260 40.35 -46.94 -11.26
N ALA A 261 40.34 -47.77 -10.21
CA ALA A 261 41.50 -48.41 -9.63
C ALA A 261 41.26 -49.93 -9.79
N GLY A 262 42.30 -50.66 -10.21
CA GLY A 262 42.25 -52.09 -10.52
C GLY A 262 42.39 -52.36 -12.00
#